data_AF-A0A366LS32-F1
#
_entry.id   AF-A0A366LS32-F1
#
_cell.length_a   1.000
_cell.length_b   1.000
_cell.length_c   1.000
_cell.angle_alpha   90.00
_cell.angle_beta   90.00
_cell.angle_gamma   90.00
#
_symmetry.space_group_name_H-M   'P 1'
#
loop_
_entity.id
_entity.type
_entity.pdbx_description
1 polymer ?
#
loop_
_entity_poly.entity_id
_entity_poly.type
_entity_poly.pdbx_seq_one_letter_code
_entity_poly.pdbx_strand_id
1 'polypeptide(L)'
;MNLDRYGGPTLSLFRIVVGLMFLQHGVAKVFGLFGGAGGNGEIVAFGAWPGFWSAMVELGCGSLVALGLFARIAAFLASGTMAYAYFTAHQPLGLVPFENHGELAAMYSWAFLLIFVLGPGTWALDTIIRRRSGANAEQSADQRENVGRRA
;
A
#
# COMPACT_ATOMS: atom_id res chain seq x y z
N MET A 1 -13.62 -4.71 -27.40
CA MET A 1 -12.38 -4.28 -26.71
C MET A 1 -12.08 -5.29 -25.61
N ASN A 2 -10.91 -5.95 -25.63
CA ASN A 2 -10.54 -6.87 -24.55
C ASN A 2 -10.01 -6.04 -23.36
N LEU A 3 -10.79 -6.00 -22.27
CA LEU A 3 -10.47 -5.23 -21.06
C LEU A 3 -9.39 -5.91 -20.19
N ASP A 4 -9.12 -7.20 -20.41
CA ASP A 4 -8.21 -8.01 -19.59
C ASP A 4 -6.76 -7.49 -19.69
N ARG A 5 -6.38 -6.88 -20.82
CA ARG A 5 -5.07 -6.24 -21.00
C ARG A 5 -4.79 -5.10 -20.00
N TYR A 6 -5.85 -4.50 -19.46
CA TYR A 6 -5.75 -3.34 -18.57
C TYR A 6 -5.79 -3.73 -17.08
N GLY A 7 -6.10 -4.98 -16.73
CA GLY A 7 -6.23 -5.40 -15.33
C GLY A 7 -4.97 -5.13 -14.50
N GLY A 8 -3.79 -5.48 -15.01
CA GLY A 8 -2.51 -5.25 -14.34
C GLY A 8 -2.16 -3.76 -14.13
N PRO A 9 -2.20 -2.92 -15.18
CA PRO A 9 -2.01 -1.48 -15.06
C PRO A 9 -3.04 -0.80 -14.14
N THR A 10 -4.33 -1.13 -14.26
CA THR A 10 -5.38 -0.55 -13.43
C THR A 10 -5.19 -0.88 -11.95
N LEU A 11 -4.87 -2.15 -11.62
CA LEU A 11 -4.54 -2.52 -10.24
C LEU A 11 -3.31 -1.78 -9.72
N SER A 12 -2.31 -1.56 -10.57
CA SER A 12 -1.10 -0.81 -10.20
C SER A 12 -1.42 0.65 -9.89
N LEU A 13 -2.25 1.31 -10.72
CA LEU A 13 -2.70 2.68 -10.48
C LEU A 13 -3.53 2.78 -9.19
N PHE A 14 -4.48 1.86 -9.00
CA PHE A 14 -5.27 1.81 -7.77
C PHE A 14 -4.38 1.69 -6.54
N ARG A 15 -3.41 0.76 -6.55
CA ARG A 15 -2.43 0.59 -5.48
C ARG A 15 -1.64 1.87 -5.19
N ILE A 16 -1.16 2.55 -6.24
CA ILE A 16 -0.39 3.79 -6.10
C ILE A 16 -1.24 4.88 -5.46
N VAL A 17 -2.46 5.11 -5.96
CA VAL A 17 -3.36 6.14 -5.43
C VAL A 17 -3.70 5.88 -3.96
N VAL A 18 -4.15 4.67 -3.64
CA VAL A 18 -4.51 4.29 -2.27
C VAL A 18 -3.31 4.41 -1.33
N GLY A 19 -2.13 3.92 -1.75
CA GLY A 19 -0.91 4.02 -0.95
C GLY A 19 -0.47 5.46 -0.71
N LEU A 20 -0.56 6.34 -1.72
CA LEU A 20 -0.21 7.75 -1.60
C LEU A 20 -1.16 8.51 -0.67
N MET A 21 -2.48 8.28 -0.77
CA MET A 21 -3.44 8.94 0.13
C MET A 21 -3.23 8.47 1.58
N PHE A 22 -2.90 7.20 1.78
CA PHE A 22 -2.57 6.68 3.10
C PHE A 22 -1.26 7.26 3.66
N LEU A 23 -0.24 7.37 2.81
CA LEU A 23 1.02 8.05 3.15
C LEU A 23 0.78 9.51 3.56
N GLN A 24 -0.10 10.22 2.87
CA GLN A 24 -0.43 11.61 3.21
C GLN A 24 -1.00 11.74 4.63
N HIS A 25 -1.81 10.79 5.10
CA HIS A 25 -2.27 10.76 6.49
C HIS A 25 -1.11 10.62 7.48
N GLY A 26 -0.16 9.71 7.20
CA GLY A 26 1.04 9.54 8.01
C GLY A 26 1.90 10.80 8.00
N VAL A 27 2.09 11.42 6.83
CA VAL A 27 2.85 12.68 6.70
C VAL A 27 2.20 13.81 7.50
N ALA A 28 0.87 13.93 7.44
CA ALA A 28 0.15 14.92 8.22
C ALA A 28 0.33 14.71 9.73
N LYS A 29 0.22 13.46 10.20
CA LYS A 29 0.34 13.12 11.63
C LYS A 29 1.76 13.24 12.19
N VAL A 30 2.78 12.97 11.38
CA VAL A 30 4.19 12.97 11.81
C VAL A 30 4.84 14.34 11.65
N PHE A 31 4.52 15.06 10.58
CA PHE A 31 5.20 16.30 10.21
C PHE A 31 4.33 17.55 10.31
N GLY A 32 3.03 17.42 10.62
CA GLY A 32 2.13 18.57 10.73
C GLY A 32 1.74 19.18 9.38
N LEU A 33 2.13 18.54 8.27
CA LEU A 33 1.83 19.01 6.92
C LEU A 33 0.36 18.76 6.56
N PHE A 34 -0.14 19.44 5.52
CA PHE A 34 -1.53 19.30 5.04
C PHE A 34 -2.61 19.56 6.11
N GLY A 35 -2.30 20.39 7.12
CA GLY A 35 -3.20 20.67 8.23
C GLY A 35 -3.01 19.77 9.44
N GLY A 36 -1.98 18.91 9.49
CA GLY A 36 -1.64 18.14 10.70
C GLY A 36 -2.66 17.08 11.11
N ALA A 37 -2.48 16.54 12.32
CA ALA A 37 -3.33 15.50 12.87
C ALA A 37 -4.75 16.03 13.17
N GLY A 38 -5.70 15.75 12.26
CA GLY A 38 -7.09 16.18 12.43
C GLY A 38 -7.37 17.62 11.96
N GLY A 39 -6.46 18.24 11.21
CA GLY A 39 -6.72 19.55 10.57
C GLY A 39 -6.32 20.78 11.40
N ASN A 40 -5.69 20.59 12.58
CA ASN A 40 -5.29 21.67 13.49
C ASN A 40 -3.80 22.07 13.41
N GLY A 41 -3.03 21.46 12.51
CA GLY A 41 -1.59 21.68 12.33
C GLY A 41 -0.71 20.96 13.35
N GLU A 42 -1.27 20.22 14.30
CA GLU A 42 -0.52 19.52 15.33
C GLU A 42 0.07 18.21 14.82
N ILE A 43 1.19 17.81 15.42
CA ILE A 43 1.76 16.47 15.25
C ILE A 43 1.27 15.55 16.36
N VAL A 44 1.16 14.27 16.07
CA VAL A 44 0.82 13.29 17.10
C VAL A 44 1.99 13.16 18.08
N ALA A 45 1.67 13.20 19.38
CA ALA A 45 2.67 13.03 20.44
C ALA A 45 3.40 11.68 20.31
N PHE A 46 4.72 11.71 20.51
CA PHE A 46 5.56 10.53 20.39
C PHE A 46 5.10 9.41 21.35
N GLY A 47 4.94 8.20 20.82
CA GLY A 47 4.50 7.02 21.59
C GLY A 47 3.02 7.00 22.00
N ALA A 48 2.24 8.04 21.66
CA ALA A 48 0.83 8.10 22.04
C ALA A 48 0.00 7.00 21.38
N TRP A 49 -0.75 6.25 22.20
CA TRP A 49 -1.68 5.23 21.71
C TRP A 49 -3.07 5.84 21.42
N PRO A 50 -3.73 5.49 20.31
CA PRO A 50 -3.23 4.71 19.16
C PRO A 50 -2.50 5.56 18.09
N GLY A 51 -2.57 6.90 18.21
CA GLY A 51 -2.26 7.83 17.12
C GLY A 51 -0.84 7.71 16.55
N PHE A 52 0.18 7.60 17.40
CA PHE A 52 1.58 7.57 16.95
C PHE A 52 1.87 6.31 16.13
N TRP A 53 1.38 5.17 16.60
CA TRP A 53 1.56 3.89 15.93
C TRP A 53 0.81 3.83 14.60
N SER A 54 -0.41 4.36 14.54
CA SER A 54 -1.15 4.50 13.28
C SER A 54 -0.38 5.38 12.29
N ALA A 55 0.19 6.51 12.74
CA ALA A 55 0.95 7.42 11.89
C ALA A 55 2.21 6.75 11.30
N MET A 56 2.93 5.95 12.09
CA MET A 56 4.09 5.17 11.60
C MET A 56 3.68 4.12 10.58
N VAL A 57 2.56 3.41 10.81
CA VAL A 57 2.02 2.45 9.84
C VAL A 57 1.58 3.15 8.56
N GLU A 58 0.89 4.28 8.66
CA GLU A 58 0.45 5.08 7.52
C GLU A 58 1.62 5.55 6.67
N LEU A 59 2.68 6.05 7.31
CA LEU A 59 3.89 6.49 6.63
C LEU A 59 4.62 5.32 5.97
N GLY A 60 4.89 4.26 6.73
CA GLY A 60 5.67 3.11 6.28
C GLY A 60 4.93 2.25 5.26
N CYS A 61 3.76 1.73 5.63
CA CYS A 61 2.97 0.88 4.76
C CYS A 61 2.42 1.65 3.56
N GLY A 62 2.02 2.91 3.72
CA GLY A 62 1.60 3.75 2.59
C GLY A 62 2.70 3.87 1.53
N SER A 63 3.94 4.15 1.97
CA SER A 63 5.11 4.21 1.08
C SER A 63 5.40 2.87 0.39
N LEU A 64 5.48 1.78 1.17
CA LEU A 64 5.77 0.43 0.64
C LEU A 64 4.70 -0.03 -0.35
N VAL A 65 3.42 0.17 -0.02
CA VAL A 65 2.30 -0.14 -0.91
C VAL A 65 2.36 0.73 -2.15
N ALA A 66 2.61 2.04 -2.06
CA ALA A 66 2.69 2.95 -3.22
C ALA A 66 3.87 2.61 -4.16
N LEU A 67 5.01 2.18 -3.64
CA LEU A 67 6.15 1.71 -4.44
C LEU A 67 5.95 0.28 -4.96
N GLY A 68 5.12 -0.52 -4.30
CA GLY A 68 4.96 -1.93 -4.62
C GLY A 68 6.15 -2.78 -4.15
N LEU A 69 6.74 -2.41 -3.02
CA LEU A 69 7.82 -3.13 -2.33
C LEU A 69 7.24 -3.85 -1.11
N PHE A 70 7.39 -5.17 -1.03
CA PHE A 70 6.73 -6.02 -0.02
C PHE A 70 5.22 -5.74 0.08
N ALA A 71 4.59 -5.37 -1.06
CA ALA A 71 3.30 -4.71 -1.05
C ALA A 71 2.18 -5.54 -0.42
N ARG A 72 2.25 -6.88 -0.51
CA ARG A 72 1.27 -7.78 0.12
C ARG A 72 1.34 -7.67 1.65
N ILE A 73 2.55 -7.77 2.22
CA ILE A 73 2.75 -7.71 3.67
C ILE A 73 2.35 -6.33 4.18
N ALA A 74 2.80 -5.27 3.51
CA ALA A 74 2.45 -3.90 3.87
C ALA A 74 0.94 -3.62 3.77
N ALA A 75 0.27 -4.12 2.73
CA ALA A 75 -1.18 -3.98 2.57
C ALA A 75 -1.95 -4.76 3.65
N PHE A 76 -1.52 -5.97 4.02
CA PHE A 76 -2.15 -6.72 5.10
C PHE A 76 -2.08 -5.98 6.43
N LEU A 77 -0.92 -5.41 6.77
CA LEU A 77 -0.74 -4.61 7.99
C LEU A 77 -1.59 -3.33 7.97
N ALA A 78 -1.61 -2.61 6.85
CA ALA A 78 -2.43 -1.41 6.69
C ALA A 78 -3.94 -1.75 6.78
N SER A 79 -4.38 -2.86 6.17
CA SER A 79 -5.77 -3.34 6.26
C SER A 79 -6.18 -3.61 7.71
N GLY A 80 -5.34 -4.35 8.46
CA GLY A 80 -5.59 -4.65 9.86
C GLY A 80 -5.61 -3.41 10.76
N THR A 81 -4.72 -2.45 10.50
CA THR A 81 -4.66 -1.18 11.23
C THR A 81 -5.94 -0.37 11.05
N MET A 82 -6.47 -0.31 9.82
CA MET A 82 -7.72 0.41 9.56
C MET A 82 -8.96 -0.35 10.04
N ALA A 83 -8.94 -1.69 10.04
CA ALA A 83 -9.98 -2.48 10.69
C ALA A 83 -9.99 -2.22 12.21
N TYR A 84 -8.81 -2.22 12.85
CA TYR A 84 -8.66 -1.88 14.26
C TYR A 84 -9.19 -0.46 14.55
N ALA A 85 -8.80 0.53 13.74
CA ALA A 85 -9.29 1.91 13.86
C ALA A 85 -10.81 1.98 13.74
N TYR A 86 -11.41 1.26 12.77
CA TYR A 86 -12.86 1.20 12.63
C TYR A 86 -13.52 0.70 13.91
N PHE A 87 -13.12 -0.48 14.42
CA PHE A 87 -13.80 -1.09 15.57
C PHE A 87 -13.51 -0.40 16.91
N THR A 88 -12.39 0.30 17.06
CA THR A 88 -12.00 0.90 18.35
C THR A 88 -12.22 2.41 18.43
N ALA A 89 -12.07 3.13 17.32
CA ALA A 89 -12.22 4.60 17.31
C ALA A 89 -13.53 5.07 16.66
N HIS A 90 -14.09 4.32 15.71
CA HIS A 90 -15.29 4.73 14.99
C HIS A 90 -16.55 4.01 15.48
N GLN A 91 -16.57 2.69 15.54
CA GLN A 91 -17.75 1.89 15.89
C GLN A 91 -18.42 2.30 17.22
N PRO A 92 -17.70 2.75 18.28
CA PRO A 92 -18.35 3.26 19.49
C PRO A 92 -19.19 4.53 19.29
N LEU A 93 -18.97 5.28 18.20
CA LEU A 93 -19.64 6.56 17.92
C LEU A 93 -20.98 6.40 17.19
N GLY A 94 -21.29 5.22 16.65
CA GLY A 94 -22.53 4.96 15.91
C GLY A 94 -22.52 3.64 15.17
N LEU A 95 -23.71 3.13 14.83
CA LEU A 95 -23.87 1.80 14.23
C LEU A 95 -23.53 1.77 12.74
N VAL A 96 -23.78 2.87 12.03
CA VAL A 96 -23.52 2.96 10.58
C VAL A 96 -22.29 3.84 10.29
N PRO A 97 -21.46 3.49 9.29
CA PRO A 97 -20.24 4.24 8.94
C PRO A 97 -20.46 5.74 8.70
N PHE A 98 -21.64 6.11 8.21
CA PHE A 98 -22.02 7.49 7.94
C PHE A 98 -22.20 8.31 9.22
N GLU A 99 -22.75 7.71 10.28
CA GLU A 99 -22.95 8.37 11.57
C GLU A 99 -21.67 8.42 12.39
N ASN A 100 -20.83 7.39 12.27
CA ASN A 100 -19.64 7.22 13.11
C ASN A 100 -18.33 7.73 12.47
N HIS A 101 -18.44 8.33 11.28
CA HIS A 101 -17.33 8.85 10.48
C HIS A 101 -16.26 7.80 10.11
N GLY A 102 -16.60 6.51 10.19
CA GLY A 102 -15.69 5.38 9.95
C GLY A 102 -15.64 4.92 8.50
N GLU A 103 -16.33 5.59 7.59
CA GLU A 103 -16.37 5.24 6.16
C GLU A 103 -14.98 5.11 5.55
N LEU A 104 -14.08 6.06 5.82
CA LEU A 104 -12.70 6.02 5.32
C LEU A 104 -11.91 4.86 5.92
N ALA A 105 -12.11 4.58 7.22
CA ALA A 105 -11.45 3.45 7.86
C ALA A 105 -11.88 2.11 7.25
N ALA A 106 -13.18 1.92 7.03
CA ALA A 106 -13.69 0.75 6.34
C ALA A 106 -13.18 0.66 4.89
N MET A 107 -13.22 1.75 4.14
CA MET A 107 -12.79 1.79 2.73
C MET A 107 -11.29 1.50 2.57
N TYR A 108 -10.42 2.10 3.39
CA TYR A 108 -9.01 1.76 3.36
C TYR A 108 -8.76 0.31 3.77
N SER A 109 -9.48 -0.21 4.77
CA SER A 109 -9.33 -1.60 5.20
C SER A 109 -9.60 -2.58 4.05
N TRP A 110 -10.71 -2.38 3.34
CA TRP A 110 -11.09 -3.20 2.18
C TRP A 110 -10.20 -2.96 0.96
N ALA A 111 -9.81 -1.71 0.67
CA ALA A 111 -8.91 -1.39 -0.43
C ALA A 111 -7.56 -2.09 -0.27
N PHE A 112 -6.97 -2.06 0.93
CA PHE A 112 -5.73 -2.75 1.22
C PHE A 112 -5.90 -4.27 1.23
N LEU A 113 -7.03 -4.80 1.72
CA LEU A 113 -7.32 -6.24 1.63
C LEU A 113 -7.38 -6.70 0.16
N LEU A 114 -7.99 -5.92 -0.72
CA LEU A 114 -8.01 -6.20 -2.16
C LEU A 114 -6.59 -6.20 -2.75
N ILE A 115 -5.74 -5.24 -2.39
CA ILE A 115 -4.34 -5.21 -2.83
C ILE A 115 -3.57 -6.44 -2.29
N PHE A 116 -3.83 -6.87 -1.05
CA PHE A 116 -3.23 -8.07 -0.49
C PHE A 116 -3.63 -9.34 -1.25
N VAL A 117 -4.92 -9.48 -1.61
CA VAL A 117 -5.46 -10.66 -2.30
C VAL A 117 -5.05 -10.68 -3.77
N LEU A 118 -5.32 -9.60 -4.50
CA LEU A 118 -5.05 -9.47 -5.94
C LEU A 118 -3.56 -9.34 -6.26
N GLY A 119 -2.78 -8.91 -5.26
CA GLY A 119 -1.33 -8.78 -5.36
C GLY A 119 -0.87 -7.40 -5.84
N PRO A 120 0.44 -7.24 -6.05
CA PRO A 120 1.09 -5.94 -6.15
C PRO A 120 0.91 -5.24 -7.52
N GLY A 121 0.40 -5.94 -8.54
CA GLY A 121 0.24 -5.40 -9.90
C GLY A 121 1.53 -5.38 -10.72
N THR A 122 1.40 -5.07 -12.02
CA THR A 122 2.51 -5.15 -13.00
C THR A 122 3.59 -4.09 -12.82
N TRP A 123 3.24 -2.94 -12.23
CA TRP A 123 4.19 -1.83 -12.02
C TRP A 123 4.77 -1.79 -10.59
N ALA A 124 4.60 -2.84 -9.81
CA ALA A 124 5.27 -2.95 -8.52
C ALA A 124 6.78 -3.16 -8.69
N LEU A 125 7.58 -2.47 -7.88
CA LEU A 125 9.04 -2.59 -7.91
C LEU A 125 9.50 -4.05 -7.80
N ASP A 126 8.92 -4.84 -6.90
CA ASP A 126 9.25 -6.27 -6.75
C ASP A 126 9.02 -7.08 -8.03
N THR A 127 7.94 -6.76 -8.74
CA THR A 127 7.59 -7.43 -10.00
C THR A 127 8.57 -7.05 -11.10
N ILE A 128 8.97 -5.78 -11.17
CA ILE A 128 9.94 -5.27 -12.15
C ILE A 128 11.31 -5.88 -11.91
N ILE A 129 11.78 -5.91 -10.66
CA ILE A 129 13.08 -6.49 -10.27
C ILE A 129 13.11 -7.97 -10.64
N ARG A 130 12.09 -8.75 -10.26
CA ARG A 130 12.03 -10.19 -10.57
C ARG A 130 12.04 -10.48 -12.07
N ARG A 131 11.33 -9.68 -12.88
CA ARG A 131 11.31 -9.82 -14.35
C ARG A 131 12.69 -9.56 -14.97
N ARG A 132 13.41 -8.54 -14.50
CA ARG A 132 14.76 -8.22 -14.99
C ARG A 132 15.75 -9.34 -14.67
N SER A 133 15.69 -9.90 -13.46
CA SER A 133 16.57 -11.01 -13.08
C SER A 133 16.35 -12.26 -13.93
N GLY A 134 15.08 -12.58 -14.26
CA GLY A 134 14.76 -13.70 -15.15
C GLY A 134 15.30 -13.52 -16.57
N ALA A 135 15.10 -12.33 -17.16
CA ALA A 135 15.59 -12.02 -18.50
C ALA A 135 17.13 -12.11 -18.61
N ASN A 136 17.85 -11.63 -17.60
CA ASN A 136 19.32 -11.71 -17.57
C ASN A 136 19.83 -13.16 -17.46
N ALA A 137 19.10 -14.02 -16.74
CA ALA A 137 19.44 -15.44 -16.60
C ALA A 137 19.23 -16.21 -17.92
N GLU A 138 18.13 -15.96 -18.63
CA GLU A 138 17.86 -16.54 -19.95
C GLU A 138 18.92 -16.16 -20.98
N GLN A 139 19.29 -14.86 -21.05
CA GLN A 139 20.36 -14.40 -21.95
C GLN A 139 21.71 -15.05 -21.66
N SER A 140 22.06 -15.21 -20.37
CA SER A 140 23.30 -15.85 -19.97
C SER A 140 23.34 -17.34 -20.34
N ALA A 141 22.20 -18.04 -20.30
CA ALA A 141 22.09 -19.44 -20.69
C ALA A 141 22.24 -19.62 -22.21
N ASP A 142 21.53 -18.81 -23.00
CA ASP A 142 21.59 -18.84 -24.46
C ASP A 142 23.00 -18.50 -25.00
N GLN A 143 23.68 -17.56 -24.35
CA GLN A 143 25.08 -17.26 -24.67
C GLN A 143 26.01 -18.46 -24.41
N ARG A 144 25.83 -19.20 -23.31
CA ARG A 144 26.63 -20.39 -22.99
C ARG A 144 26.37 -21.54 -23.97
N GLU A 145 25.11 -21.77 -24.34
CA GLU A 145 24.73 -22.79 -25.32
C GLU A 145 25.32 -22.48 -26.71
N ASN A 146 25.24 -21.24 -27.15
CA ASN A 146 25.83 -20.81 -28.43
C ASN A 146 27.36 -20.92 -28.47
N VAL A 147 28.05 -20.71 -27.34
CA VAL A 147 29.50 -20.92 -27.23
C VAL A 147 29.84 -22.41 -27.29
N GLY A 148 29.10 -23.26 -26.57
CA GLY A 148 29.31 -24.71 -26.58
C GLY A 148 29.05 -25.37 -27.93
N ARG A 149 28.13 -24.84 -28.74
CA ARG A 149 27.87 -25.31 -30.11
C ARG A 149 28.96 -24.92 -31.13
N ARG A 150 29.84 -23.98 -30.78
CA ARG A 150 30.91 -23.48 -31.66
C ARG A 150 32.29 -24.07 -31.35
N ALA A 151 32.40 -24.87 -30.30
CA ALA A 151 33.60 -25.62 -29.91
C ALA A 151 33.52 -27.06 -30.42
#